data_AF-A0A958KH99-F1
#
_entry.id   AF-A0A958KH99-F1
#
_cell.length_a   1.000
_cell.length_b   1.000
_cell.length_c   1.000
_cell.angle_alpha   90.00
_cell.angle_beta   90.00
_cell.angle_gamma   90.00
#
_symmetry.space_group_name_H-M   'P 1'
#
loop_
_entity.id
_entity.type
_entity.pdbx_description
1 polymer ?
#
loop_
_entity_poly.entity_id
_entity_poly.type
_entity_poly.pdbx_seq_one_letter_code
_entity_poly.pdbx_strand_id
1 'polypeptide(L)'
;MNDVTSSPQRLMAILLVLATGFIGYGFAAKIKYAKSSPEVRLLSLWRKDVQVLEASGLLPPPWFQITDIDLIPGDDAARDWASRVSPPIKVAGQGDYQLRVLLISWVDEAEQEQGALVEYHLIHKPTGNTEWELARTYTLGHL
;
A
#
# COMPACT_ATOMS: atom_id res chain seq x y z
N MET A 1 -7.83 32.94 -42.99
CA MET A 1 -8.45 32.54 -41.71
C MET A 1 -8.76 31.05 -41.88
N ASN A 2 -7.81 30.19 -41.52
CA ASN A 2 -7.91 28.76 -41.80
C ASN A 2 -8.77 28.13 -40.72
N ASP A 3 -9.90 27.57 -41.14
CA ASP A 3 -10.86 26.92 -40.29
C ASP A 3 -10.23 25.65 -39.71
N VAL A 4 -9.90 25.69 -38.43
CA VAL A 4 -9.40 24.54 -37.65
C VAL A 4 -10.60 23.73 -37.17
N THR A 5 -11.45 23.31 -38.10
CA THR A 5 -12.44 22.28 -37.84
C THR A 5 -11.74 20.94 -38.02
N SER A 6 -11.18 20.42 -36.93
CA SER A 6 -10.64 19.05 -36.91
C SER A 6 -11.74 18.10 -37.34
N SER A 7 -11.60 17.48 -38.51
CA SER A 7 -12.64 16.59 -39.04
C SER A 7 -12.95 15.50 -38.01
N PRO A 8 -14.22 15.12 -37.81
CA PRO A 8 -14.61 14.13 -36.80
C PRO A 8 -13.85 12.80 -36.97
N GLN A 9 -13.44 12.47 -38.20
CA GLN A 9 -12.59 11.31 -38.50
C GLN A 9 -11.18 11.41 -37.88
N ARG A 10 -10.54 12.59 -37.89
CA ARG A 10 -9.23 12.80 -37.27
C ARG A 10 -9.31 12.74 -35.75
N LEU A 11 -10.36 13.32 -35.16
CA LEU A 11 -10.62 13.21 -33.72
C LEU A 11 -10.85 11.75 -33.30
N MET A 12 -11.64 10.99 -34.06
CA MET A 12 -11.91 9.58 -33.77
C MET A 12 -10.65 8.72 -33.87
N ALA A 13 -9.76 8.98 -34.85
CA ALA A 13 -8.49 8.29 -34.97
C ALA A 13 -7.55 8.57 -33.78
N ILE A 14 -7.46 9.83 -33.33
CA ILE A 14 -6.67 10.20 -32.15
C ILE A 14 -7.21 9.52 -30.90
N LEU A 15 -8.53 9.54 -30.69
CA LEU A 15 -9.16 8.87 -29.55
C LEU A 15 -8.93 7.36 -29.55
N LEU A 16 -8.95 6.71 -30.73
CA LEU A 16 -8.67 5.27 -30.85
C LEU A 16 -7.20 4.94 -30.52
N VAL A 17 -6.25 5.77 -30.95
CA VAL A 17 -4.82 5.60 -30.61
C VAL A 17 -4.60 5.78 -29.10
N LEU A 18 -5.23 6.80 -28.51
CA LEU A 18 -5.16 7.02 -27.06
C LEU A 18 -5.79 5.86 -26.28
N ALA A 19 -6.95 5.37 -26.71
CA ALA A 19 -7.63 4.24 -26.08
C ALA A 19 -6.79 2.95 -26.17
N THR A 20 -6.24 2.62 -27.33
CA THR A 20 -5.38 1.44 -27.50
C THR A 20 -4.07 1.55 -26.71
N GLY A 21 -3.46 2.74 -26.67
CA GLY A 21 -2.31 3.02 -25.82
C GLY A 21 -2.63 2.85 -24.32
N PHE A 22 -3.78 3.33 -23.87
CA PHE A 22 -4.23 3.20 -22.48
C PHE A 22 -4.49 1.73 -22.10
N ILE A 23 -5.15 0.97 -22.97
CA ILE A 23 -5.39 -0.48 -22.78
C ILE A 23 -4.06 -1.24 -22.70
N GLY A 24 -3.15 -0.99 -23.66
CA GLY A 24 -1.84 -1.63 -23.70
C GLY A 24 -1.00 -1.34 -22.45
N TYR A 25 -1.02 -0.08 -21.99
CA TYR A 25 -0.36 0.32 -20.74
C TYR A 25 -0.94 -0.41 -19.52
N GLY A 26 -2.26 -0.49 -19.41
CA GLY A 26 -2.92 -1.22 -18.31
C GLY A 26 -2.53 -2.70 -18.26
N PHE A 27 -2.46 -3.36 -19.42
CA PHE A 27 -2.05 -4.76 -19.51
C PHE A 27 -0.57 -4.96 -19.12
N ALA A 28 0.33 -4.11 -19.63
CA ALA A 28 1.74 -4.15 -19.28
C ALA A 28 1.98 -3.92 -17.77
N ALA A 29 1.23 -2.99 -17.16
CA ALA A 29 1.28 -2.74 -15.72
C ALA A 29 0.83 -3.96 -14.90
N LYS A 30 -0.24 -4.66 -15.33
CA LYS A 30 -0.72 -5.89 -14.69
C LYS A 30 0.33 -7.00 -14.74
N ILE A 31 0.98 -7.21 -15.89
CA ILE A 31 2.06 -8.20 -16.03
C ILE A 31 3.25 -7.84 -15.12
N LYS A 32 3.65 -6.57 -15.09
CA LYS A 32 4.76 -6.12 -14.25
C LYS A 32 4.46 -6.37 -12.77
N TYR A 33 3.23 -6.11 -12.32
CA TYR A 33 2.78 -6.40 -10.96
C TYR A 33 2.78 -7.90 -10.65
N ALA A 34 2.25 -8.73 -11.56
CA ALA A 34 2.26 -10.19 -11.40
C ALA A 34 3.67 -10.81 -11.36
N LYS A 35 4.70 -10.08 -11.80
CA LYS A 35 6.11 -10.48 -11.74
C LYS A 35 6.90 -9.83 -10.62
N SER A 36 6.32 -8.89 -9.87
CA SER A 36 7.03 -8.24 -8.78
C SER A 36 7.15 -9.18 -7.58
N SER A 37 8.20 -9.01 -6.79
CA SER A 37 8.40 -9.77 -5.56
C SER A 37 7.30 -9.47 -4.52
N PRO A 38 7.08 -10.37 -3.54
CA PRO A 38 6.05 -10.21 -2.51
C PRO A 38 6.17 -8.91 -1.74
N GLU A 39 7.38 -8.49 -1.36
CA GLU A 39 7.61 -7.25 -0.61
C GLU A 39 7.23 -5.99 -1.41
N VAL A 40 7.41 -6.01 -2.74
CA VAL A 40 7.00 -4.89 -3.60
C VAL A 40 5.48 -4.79 -3.67
N ARG A 41 4.79 -5.94 -3.72
CA ARG A 41 3.33 -6.00 -3.70
C ARG A 41 2.80 -5.54 -2.34
N LEU A 42 3.41 -6.01 -1.25
CA LEU A 42 3.07 -5.62 0.11
C LEU A 42 3.15 -4.10 0.24
N LEU A 43 4.28 -3.49 -0.08
CA LEU A 43 4.45 -2.05 0.01
C LEU A 43 3.42 -1.29 -0.85
N SER A 44 3.10 -1.80 -2.04
CA SER A 44 2.09 -1.19 -2.91
C SER A 44 0.68 -1.28 -2.31
N LEU A 45 0.28 -2.43 -1.78
CA LEU A 45 -1.05 -2.63 -1.20
C LEU A 45 -1.18 -1.85 0.10
N TRP A 46 -0.17 -1.96 0.96
CA TRP A 46 -0.08 -1.26 2.23
C TRP A 46 -0.17 0.26 2.05
N ARG A 47 0.57 0.84 1.08
CA ARG A 47 0.48 2.28 0.79
C ARG A 47 -0.92 2.70 0.36
N LYS A 48 -1.58 1.92 -0.49
CA LYS A 48 -2.95 2.23 -0.94
C LYS A 48 -3.94 2.14 0.22
N ASP A 49 -3.81 1.13 1.07
CA ASP A 49 -4.66 0.94 2.24
C ASP A 49 -4.49 2.08 3.25
N VAL A 50 -3.26 2.48 3.57
CA VAL A 50 -3.00 3.66 4.42
C VAL A 50 -3.60 4.94 3.82
N GLN A 51 -3.49 5.15 2.51
CA GLN A 51 -4.12 6.29 1.84
C GLN A 51 -5.65 6.27 1.98
N VAL A 52 -6.28 5.10 1.84
CA VAL A 52 -7.73 4.95 2.02
C VAL A 52 -8.12 5.20 3.48
N LEU A 53 -7.36 4.67 4.43
CA LEU A 53 -7.56 4.89 5.87
C LEU A 53 -7.45 6.38 6.22
N GLU A 54 -6.40 7.08 5.76
CA GLU A 54 -6.22 8.52 5.97
C GLU A 54 -7.37 9.33 5.34
N ALA A 55 -7.85 8.94 4.16
CA ALA A 55 -8.93 9.63 3.47
C ALA A 55 -10.32 9.35 4.06
N SER A 56 -10.50 8.24 4.78
CA SER A 56 -11.80 7.82 5.32
C SER A 56 -12.30 8.70 6.48
N GLY A 57 -11.40 9.40 7.17
CA GLY A 57 -11.73 10.14 8.39
C GLY A 57 -12.03 9.25 9.61
N LEU A 58 -11.82 7.94 9.52
CA LEU A 58 -12.09 6.97 10.61
C LEU A 58 -10.89 6.76 11.55
N LEU A 59 -9.72 7.29 11.21
CA LEU A 59 -8.52 7.17 12.04
C LEU A 59 -8.62 8.08 13.28
N PRO A 60 -8.15 7.61 14.45
CA PRO A 60 -8.19 8.42 15.65
C PRO A 60 -7.23 9.62 15.53
N PRO A 61 -7.53 10.79 16.14
CA PRO A 61 -6.64 11.95 16.07
C PRO A 61 -5.17 11.69 16.47
N PRO A 62 -4.89 10.84 17.49
CA PRO A 62 -3.52 10.37 17.79
C PRO A 62 -2.72 9.80 16.61
N TRP A 63 -3.35 9.22 15.59
CA TRP A 63 -2.66 8.70 14.40
C TRP A 63 -1.81 9.77 13.71
N PHE A 64 -2.26 11.02 13.70
CA PHE A 64 -1.55 12.13 13.05
C PHE A 64 -0.45 12.74 13.94
N GLN A 65 -0.23 12.17 15.13
CA GLN A 65 0.77 12.59 16.12
C GLN A 65 1.85 11.50 16.34
N ILE A 66 1.91 10.50 15.48
CA ILE A 66 2.94 9.46 15.51
C ILE A 66 4.30 10.09 15.23
N THR A 67 5.27 9.88 16.11
CA THR A 67 6.63 10.44 16.00
C THR A 67 7.71 9.40 15.71
N ASP A 68 7.38 8.13 15.87
CA ASP A 68 8.29 7.02 15.67
C ASP A 68 7.49 5.78 15.27
N ILE A 69 8.08 4.93 14.44
CA ILE A 69 7.47 3.69 13.96
C ILE A 69 8.45 2.54 14.22
N ASP A 70 8.01 1.57 15.01
CA ASP A 70 8.76 0.35 15.31
C ASP A 70 8.18 -0.82 14.51
N LEU A 71 8.87 -1.21 13.44
CA LEU A 71 8.47 -2.34 12.59
C LEU A 71 9.10 -3.64 13.11
N ILE A 72 8.25 -4.51 13.64
CA ILE A 72 8.63 -5.78 14.26
C ILE A 72 8.27 -6.92 13.31
N PRO A 73 9.24 -7.67 12.78
CA PRO A 73 8.96 -8.87 11.99
C PRO A 73 8.63 -10.06 12.90
N GLY A 74 7.52 -10.75 12.63
CA GLY A 74 7.06 -11.91 13.40
C GLY A 74 7.65 -13.25 12.96
N ASP A 75 8.20 -13.33 11.74
CA ASP A 75 8.85 -14.53 11.19
C ASP A 75 10.01 -14.16 10.24
N ASP A 76 10.69 -15.17 9.69
CA ASP A 76 11.87 -14.97 8.84
C ASP A 76 11.56 -14.35 7.48
N ALA A 77 10.42 -14.66 6.87
CA ALA A 77 10.02 -14.06 5.60
C ALA A 77 9.63 -12.59 5.80
N ALA A 78 8.87 -12.29 6.85
CA ALA A 78 8.55 -10.94 7.27
C ALA A 78 9.82 -10.13 7.62
N ARG A 79 10.83 -10.74 8.23
CA ARG A 79 12.13 -10.11 8.51
C ARG A 79 12.85 -9.72 7.22
N ASP A 80 12.87 -10.63 6.25
CA ASP A 80 13.45 -10.38 4.94
C ASP A 80 12.73 -9.24 4.22
N TRP A 81 11.39 -9.21 4.27
CA TRP A 81 10.60 -8.10 3.72
C TRP A 81 10.85 -6.78 4.45
N ALA A 82 10.83 -6.78 5.79
CA ALA A 82 11.05 -5.59 6.63
C ALA A 82 12.44 -4.96 6.41
N SER A 83 13.42 -5.72 5.94
CA SER A 83 14.73 -5.17 5.54
C SER A 83 14.69 -4.34 4.25
N ARG A 84 13.66 -4.55 3.41
CA ARG A 84 13.51 -3.95 2.07
C ARG A 84 12.34 -2.95 1.99
N VAL A 85 11.41 -2.97 2.94
CA VAL A 85 10.22 -2.11 2.95
C VAL A 85 10.12 -1.34 4.25
N SER A 86 9.64 -0.11 4.16
CA SER A 86 9.33 0.72 5.33
C SER A 86 7.82 0.98 5.38
N PRO A 87 7.20 1.05 6.58
CA PRO A 87 5.78 1.35 6.72
C PRO A 87 5.45 2.69 6.02
N PRO A 88 4.46 2.74 5.11
CA PRO A 88 4.14 3.93 4.33
C PRO A 88 3.28 4.93 5.11
N ILE A 89 3.66 5.21 6.36
CA ILE A 89 2.91 6.04 7.31
C ILE A 89 3.72 7.31 7.58
N LYS A 90 3.03 8.45 7.64
CA LYS A 90 3.67 9.74 7.90
C LYS A 90 4.04 9.84 9.37
N VAL A 91 5.25 10.30 9.62
CA VAL A 91 5.74 10.63 10.95
C VAL A 91 5.65 12.14 11.15
N ALA A 92 5.06 12.57 12.25
CA ALA A 92 5.03 13.95 12.69
C ALA A 92 6.36 14.33 13.35
N GLY A 93 6.77 15.60 13.22
CA GLY A 93 7.97 16.11 13.90
C GLY A 93 7.81 16.24 15.41
N GLN A 94 6.58 16.22 15.92
CA GLN A 94 6.22 16.33 17.33
C GLN A 94 4.95 15.52 17.63
N GLY A 95 4.83 15.02 18.86
CA GLY A 95 3.70 14.22 19.31
C GLY A 95 4.08 13.19 20.38
N ASP A 96 3.06 12.63 21.02
CA ASP A 96 3.22 11.73 22.16
C ASP A 96 2.99 10.27 21.81
N TYR A 97 2.90 9.93 20.51
CA TYR A 97 2.57 8.58 20.07
C TYR A 97 3.73 7.90 19.32
N GLN A 98 3.87 6.61 19.58
CA GLN A 98 4.68 5.66 18.80
C GLN A 98 3.73 4.67 18.15
N LEU A 99 4.01 4.29 16.90
CA LEU A 99 3.29 3.21 16.24
C LEU A 99 4.16 1.95 16.22
N ARG A 100 3.72 0.89 16.89
CA ARG A 100 4.30 -0.43 16.71
C ARG A 100 3.57 -1.16 15.60
N VAL A 101 4.33 -1.76 14.70
CA VAL A 101 3.80 -2.48 13.55
C VAL A 101 4.34 -3.89 13.56
N LEU A 102 3.49 -4.88 13.81
CA LEU A 102 3.85 -6.29 13.68
C LEU A 102 3.57 -6.75 12.25
N LEU A 103 4.59 -7.27 11.57
CA LEU A 103 4.48 -7.84 10.23
C LEU A 103 4.69 -9.36 10.31
N ILE A 104 3.69 -10.13 9.90
CA ILE A 104 3.73 -11.59 9.86
C ILE A 104 3.47 -12.03 8.42
N SER A 105 4.22 -13.00 7.92
CA SER A 105 3.93 -13.67 6.66
C SER A 105 2.97 -14.84 6.89
N TRP A 106 2.17 -15.15 5.89
CA TRP A 106 1.39 -16.38 5.88
C TRP A 106 1.43 -17.03 4.50
N VAL A 107 1.28 -18.34 4.49
CA VAL A 107 1.19 -19.15 3.27
C VAL A 107 -0.04 -20.05 3.40
N ASP A 108 -0.88 -20.02 2.38
CA ASP A 108 -1.94 -21.00 2.17
C ASP A 108 -1.43 -22.06 1.18
N GLU A 109 -1.07 -23.23 1.70
CA GLU A 109 -0.56 -24.32 0.88
C GLU A 109 -1.62 -24.90 -0.06
N ALA A 110 -2.91 -24.84 0.29
CA ALA A 110 -3.98 -25.40 -0.52
C ALA A 110 -4.20 -24.58 -1.79
N GLU A 111 -4.20 -23.25 -1.66
CA GLU A 111 -4.40 -22.30 -2.76
C GLU A 111 -3.08 -21.81 -3.38
N GLN A 112 -1.94 -22.30 -2.87
CA GLN A 112 -0.59 -21.85 -3.21
C GLN A 112 -0.47 -20.33 -3.11
N GLU A 113 -1.11 -19.72 -2.11
CA GLU A 113 -1.09 -18.28 -1.89
C GLU A 113 -0.11 -17.89 -0.79
N GLN A 114 0.49 -16.72 -0.93
CA GLN A 114 1.25 -16.07 0.13
C GLN A 114 0.66 -14.71 0.43
N GLY A 115 0.78 -14.30 1.68
CA GLY A 115 0.32 -13.00 2.12
C GLY A 115 1.05 -12.46 3.34
N ALA A 116 0.55 -11.33 3.81
CA ALA A 116 1.03 -10.68 5.01
C ALA A 116 -0.14 -10.31 5.92
N LEU A 117 0.08 -10.39 7.23
CA LEU A 117 -0.72 -9.74 8.26
C LEU A 117 0.10 -8.57 8.81
N VAL A 118 -0.51 -7.40 8.86
CA VAL A 118 0.06 -6.18 9.45
C VAL A 118 -0.84 -5.73 10.59
N GLU A 119 -0.31 -5.74 11.81
CA GLU A 119 -1.00 -5.27 13.01
C GLU A 119 -0.38 -3.96 13.49
N TYR A 120 -1.23 -2.98 13.74
CA TYR A 120 -0.86 -1.66 14.23
C TYR A 120 -1.26 -1.55 15.70
N HIS A 121 -0.33 -1.12 16.55
CA HIS A 121 -0.59 -0.76 17.93
C HIS A 121 -0.12 0.67 18.16
N LEU A 122 -1.06 1.57 18.41
CA LEU A 122 -0.78 2.97 18.68
C LEU A 122 -0.54 3.17 20.17
N ILE A 123 0.70 3.45 20.54
CA ILE A 123 1.15 3.53 21.92
C ILE A 123 1.31 5.00 22.33
N HIS A 124 0.64 5.40 23.40
CA HIS A 124 0.87 6.69 24.04
C HIS A 124 2.17 6.62 24.86
N LYS A 125 3.23 7.25 24.39
CA LYS A 125 4.59 7.16 24.95
C LYS A 125 4.67 7.52 26.44
N PRO A 126 4.00 8.57 26.95
CA PRO A 126 4.06 8.93 28.37
C PRO A 126 3.51 7.85 29.30
N THR A 127 2.45 7.14 28.90
CA THR A 127 1.80 6.13 29.76
C THR A 127 2.20 4.70 29.40
N GLY A 128 2.71 4.48 28.18
CA GLY A 128 2.99 3.15 27.64
C GLY A 128 1.74 2.36 27.23
N ASN A 129 0.55 2.96 27.30
CA ASN A 129 -0.70 2.28 26.98
C ASN A 129 -0.95 2.22 25.48
N THR A 130 -1.51 1.10 25.03
CA THR A 130 -2.11 1.02 23.69
C THR A 130 -3.47 1.72 23.71
N GLU A 131 -3.64 2.72 22.85
CA GLU A 131 -4.90 3.47 22.73
C GLU A 131 -5.74 3.07 21.52
N TRP A 132 -5.10 2.44 20.53
CA TRP A 132 -5.78 1.99 19.33
C TRP A 132 -5.04 0.83 18.67
N GLU A 133 -5.80 -0.09 18.09
CA GLU A 133 -5.29 -1.28 17.42
C GLU A 133 -6.03 -1.52 16.10
N LEU A 134 -5.32 -2.08 15.13
CA LEU A 134 -5.91 -2.45 13.84
C LEU A 134 -5.09 -3.57 13.19
N ALA A 135 -5.76 -4.59 12.67
CA ALA A 135 -5.13 -5.63 11.85
C ALA A 135 -5.57 -5.51 10.39
N ARG A 136 -4.65 -5.82 9.47
CA ARG A 136 -4.86 -5.85 8.02
C ARG A 136 -4.19 -7.06 7.40
N THR A 137 -4.91 -7.73 6.51
CA THR A 137 -4.39 -8.87 5.75
C THR A 137 -4.23 -8.48 4.29
N TYR A 138 -3.09 -8.81 3.69
CA TYR A 138 -2.77 -8.56 2.29
C TYR A 138 -2.44 -9.86 1.58
N THR A 139 -3.18 -10.19 0.53
CA THR A 139 -2.80 -11.28 -0.40
C THR A 139 -1.73 -10.77 -1.36
N LEU A 140 -0.56 -11.40 -1.34
CA LEU A 140 0.60 -11.02 -2.14
C LEU A 140 0.67 -11.82 -3.46
N GLY A 141 -0.17 -12.85 -3.61
CA GLY A 141 -0.36 -13.63 -4.83
C GLY A 141 0.11 -15.07 -4.67
N HIS A 142 0.20 -15.80 -5.77
CA HIS A 142 0.58 -17.20 -5.75
C HIS A 142 2.11 -17.40 -5.65
N LEU A 143 2.51 -18.51 -5.04
CA LEU A 143 3.90 -19.01 -4.97
C LEU A 143 4.43 -19.48 -6.33
#